data_AF-A0A544TCY2-F1
#
_entry.id   AF-A0A544TCY2-F1
#
_cell.length_a   1.000
_cell.length_b   1.000
_cell.length_c   1.000
_cell.angle_alpha   90.00
_cell.angle_beta   90.00
_cell.angle_gamma   90.00
#
_symmetry.space_group_name_H-M   'P 1'
#
loop_
_entity.id
_entity.type
_entity.pdbx_description
1 polymer ?
#
loop_
_entity_poly.entity_id
_entity_poly.type
_entity_poly.pdbx_seq_one_letter_code
_entity_poly.pdbx_strand_id
1 'polypeptide(L)'
;MDNSKMLSALSYFSVLFAPFIVPIIVFFVSQDKEVKYHAKKSLISHIIPVILMIVLFIIIFATVVPASYSMSMTFEQPSFWMASGPLIFILLYAIVYIIVLVWNIIQGIRVLR
;
A
#
# COMPACT_ATOMS: atom_id res chain seq x y z
N MET A 1 -27.72 9.65 8.85
CA MET A 1 -26.51 8.82 8.90
C MET A 1 -25.72 9.22 10.12
N ASP A 2 -25.18 8.25 10.86
CA ASP A 2 -24.39 8.56 12.05
C ASP A 2 -23.00 9.08 11.62
N ASN A 3 -22.60 10.26 12.10
CA ASN A 3 -21.34 10.89 11.68
C ASN A 3 -20.13 10.00 12.00
N SER A 4 -20.21 9.22 13.08
CA SER A 4 -19.21 8.24 13.50
C SER A 4 -19.02 7.12 12.47
N LYS A 5 -20.11 6.54 11.94
CA LYS A 5 -20.07 5.52 10.89
C LYS A 5 -19.45 6.05 9.61
N MET A 6 -19.81 7.28 9.22
CA MET A 6 -19.27 7.91 8.01
C MET A 6 -17.76 8.17 8.13
N LEU A 7 -17.28 8.72 9.25
CA LEU A 7 -15.84 8.94 9.51
C LEU A 7 -15.04 7.63 9.52
N SER A 8 -15.63 6.59 10.12
CA SER A 8 -15.02 5.26 10.18
C SER A 8 -14.90 4.62 8.80
N ALA A 9 -15.96 4.70 7.99
CA ALA A 9 -15.95 4.18 6.62
C ALA A 9 -15.02 4.97 5.70
N LEU A 10 -14.98 6.30 5.84
CA LEU A 10 -14.07 7.16 5.10
C LEU A 10 -12.61 6.82 5.38
N SER A 11 -12.29 6.40 6.61
CA SER A 11 -10.95 5.91 6.94
C SER A 11 -10.58 4.72 6.05
N TYR A 12 -11.45 3.71 5.92
CA TYR A 12 -11.20 2.57 5.02
C TYR A 12 -11.14 2.96 3.54
N PHE A 13 -12.05 3.81 3.05
CA PHE A 13 -12.05 4.24 1.65
C PHE A 13 -10.86 5.10 1.25
N SER A 14 -10.16 5.67 2.24
CA SER A 14 -8.95 6.44 1.98
C SER A 14 -7.86 5.64 1.26
N VAL A 15 -7.91 4.30 1.26
CA VAL A 15 -7.03 3.45 0.43
C VAL A 15 -6.98 3.88 -1.05
N LEU A 16 -8.06 4.48 -1.55
CA LEU A 16 -8.23 4.87 -2.96
C LEU A 16 -7.59 6.22 -3.31
N PHE A 17 -7.39 7.11 -2.34
CA PHE A 17 -6.98 8.49 -2.62
C PHE A 17 -5.98 9.08 -1.62
N ALA A 18 -6.01 8.68 -0.35
CA ALA A 18 -5.17 9.23 0.71
C ALA A 18 -4.97 8.25 1.89
N PRO A 19 -4.36 7.07 1.67
CA PRO A 19 -4.35 5.95 2.62
C PRO A 19 -3.88 6.31 4.03
N PHE A 20 -2.92 7.20 4.21
CA PHE A 20 -2.46 7.56 5.56
C PHE A 20 -3.09 8.81 6.11
N ILE A 21 -3.30 9.82 5.26
CA ILE A 21 -3.66 11.16 5.70
C ILE A 21 -5.02 11.13 6.40
N VAL A 22 -6.04 10.54 5.75
CA VAL A 22 -7.40 10.54 6.29
C VAL A 22 -7.49 9.73 7.59
N PRO A 23 -7.02 8.48 7.68
CA PRO A 23 -7.17 7.71 8.90
C PRO A 23 -6.32 8.27 10.06
N ILE A 24 -5.15 8.90 9.78
CA ILE A 24 -4.38 9.62 10.80
C ILE A 24 -5.20 10.79 11.36
N ILE A 25 -5.74 11.64 10.49
CA ILE A 25 -6.54 12.79 10.91
C ILE A 25 -7.74 12.32 11.74
N VAL A 26 -8.49 11.32 11.24
CA VAL A 26 -9.67 10.78 11.94
C VAL A 26 -9.28 10.19 13.30
N PHE A 27 -8.15 9.48 13.39
CA PHE A 27 -7.67 8.91 14.65
C PHE A 27 -7.33 9.97 15.70
N PHE A 28 -6.76 11.12 15.31
CA PHE A 28 -6.41 12.17 16.28
C PHE A 28 -7.58 13.10 16.61
N VAL A 29 -8.42 13.42 15.64
CA VAL A 29 -9.52 14.38 15.80
C VAL A 29 -10.74 13.75 16.49
N SER A 30 -11.00 12.46 16.27
CA SER A 30 -12.17 11.80 16.86
C SER A 30 -12.01 11.53 18.36
N GLN A 31 -13.07 11.84 19.12
CA GLN A 31 -13.19 11.45 20.54
C GLN A 31 -13.89 10.10 20.73
N ASP A 32 -14.54 9.58 19.68
CA ASP A 32 -15.25 8.32 19.71
C ASP A 32 -14.26 7.13 19.59
N LYS A 33 -14.36 6.19 20.55
CA LYS A 33 -13.52 5.00 20.61
C LYS A 33 -13.72 4.07 19.41
N GLU A 34 -14.94 3.91 18.92
CA GLU A 34 -15.26 3.07 17.76
C GLU A 34 -14.65 3.65 16.48
N VAL A 35 -14.77 4.96 16.30
CA VAL A 35 -14.17 5.67 15.16
C VAL A 35 -12.65 5.54 15.17
N LYS A 36 -12.03 5.72 16.34
CA LYS A 36 -10.59 5.52 16.53
C LYS A 36 -10.15 4.09 16.26
N TYR A 37 -10.94 3.11 16.67
CA TYR A 37 -10.66 1.70 16.40
C TYR A 37 -10.62 1.42 14.89
N HIS A 38 -11.62 1.89 14.14
CA HIS A 38 -11.68 1.73 12.69
C HIS A 38 -10.57 2.50 11.95
N ALA A 39 -10.29 3.74 12.37
CA ALA A 39 -9.20 4.53 11.81
C ALA A 39 -7.84 3.85 11.99
N LYS A 40 -7.54 3.32 13.19
CA LYS A 40 -6.31 2.57 13.45
C LYS A 40 -6.24 1.29 12.62
N LYS A 41 -7.34 0.54 12.52
CA LYS A 41 -7.40 -0.70 11.75
C LYS A 41 -7.20 -0.45 10.24
N SER A 42 -7.74 0.64 9.72
CA SER A 42 -7.50 1.09 8.35
C SER A 42 -6.04 1.53 8.14
N LEU A 43 -5.41 2.21 9.11
CA LEU A 43 -3.98 2.52 8.99
C LEU A 43 -3.13 1.27 8.85
N ILE A 44 -3.39 0.25 9.68
CA ILE A 44 -2.61 -0.99 9.66
C ILE A 44 -2.73 -1.68 8.29
N SER A 45 -3.92 -1.71 7.69
CA SER A 45 -4.08 -2.31 6.36
C SER A 45 -3.34 -1.54 5.27
N HIS A 46 -3.26 -0.22 5.38
CA HIS A 46 -2.53 0.62 4.42
C HIS A 46 -1.00 0.54 4.58
N ILE A 47 -0.51 0.23 5.78
CA ILE A 47 0.92 0.00 6.02
C ILE A 47 1.43 -1.20 5.21
N ILE A 48 0.64 -2.27 5.06
CA ILE A 48 1.04 -3.51 4.36
C ILE A 48 1.54 -3.23 2.92
N PRO A 49 0.73 -2.62 2.03
CA PRO A 49 1.19 -2.33 0.67
C PRO A 49 2.35 -1.33 0.66
N VAL A 50 2.47 -0.44 1.65
CA VAL A 50 3.57 0.54 1.67
C VAL A 50 4.91 -0.08 2.07
N ILE A 51 4.92 -0.98 3.06
CA ILE A 51 6.13 -1.75 3.38
C ILE A 51 6.56 -2.57 2.17
N LEU A 52 5.63 -3.26 1.51
CA LEU A 52 5.93 -4.04 0.32
C LEU A 52 6.44 -3.17 -0.83
N MET A 53 5.89 -1.97 -1.02
CA MET A 53 6.35 -1.01 -2.01
C MET A 53 7.79 -0.55 -1.71
N ILE A 54 8.14 -0.30 -0.45
CA ILE A 54 9.50 0.08 -0.04
C ILE A 54 10.48 -1.07 -0.33
N VAL A 55 10.12 -2.31 0.02
CA VAL A 55 10.94 -3.49 -0.26
C VAL A 55 11.15 -3.66 -1.77
N LEU A 56 10.07 -3.54 -2.56
CA LEU A 56 10.13 -3.60 -4.02
C LEU A 56 11.05 -2.51 -4.60
N PHE A 57 10.93 -1.28 -4.08
CA PHE A 57 11.75 -0.16 -4.51
C PHE A 57 13.24 -0.41 -4.25
N ILE A 58 13.59 -0.91 -3.06
CA ILE A 58 14.98 -1.26 -2.72
C ILE A 58 15.52 -2.35 -3.67
N ILE A 59 14.74 -3.39 -3.95
CA ILE A 59 15.14 -4.48 -4.84
C ILE A 59 15.38 -3.96 -6.26
N ILE A 60 14.45 -3.17 -6.81
CA ILE A 60 14.58 -2.61 -8.16
C ILE A 60 15.75 -1.64 -8.24
N PHE A 61 15.92 -0.77 -7.24
CA PHE A 61 17.02 0.19 -7.23
C PHE A 61 18.38 -0.53 -7.15
N ALA A 62 18.49 -1.57 -6.33
CA ALA A 62 19.70 -2.38 -6.20
C ALA A 62 20.04 -3.15 -7.49
N THR A 63 19.07 -3.53 -8.32
CA THR A 63 19.32 -4.25 -9.58
C THR A 63 19.55 -3.33 -10.78
N VAL A 64 18.85 -2.20 -10.85
CA VAL A 64 18.87 -1.30 -12.02
C VAL A 64 20.01 -0.29 -11.93
N VAL A 65 20.31 0.25 -10.75
CA VAL A 65 21.29 1.33 -10.60
C VAL A 65 22.71 0.87 -10.94
N PRO A 66 23.25 -0.24 -10.40
CA PRO A 66 24.59 -0.70 -10.76
C PRO A 66 24.75 -0.95 -12.27
N ALA A 67 23.71 -1.46 -12.93
CA ALA A 67 23.71 -1.72 -14.38
C ALA A 67 23.79 -0.43 -15.22
N SER A 68 23.35 0.71 -14.70
CA SER A 68 23.36 2.00 -15.41
C SER A 68 24.67 2.80 -15.25
N TYR A 69 25.43 2.59 -14.17
CA TYR A 69 26.70 3.29 -13.92
C TYR A 69 27.92 2.52 -14.45
N SER A 70 27.82 1.20 -14.64
CA SER A 70 28.85 0.41 -15.33
C SER A 70 28.72 0.56 -16.85
N MET A 71 29.05 1.75 -17.38
CA MET A 71 29.20 1.99 -18.82
C MET A 71 30.52 1.40 -19.34
N SER A 72 30.84 0.16 -18.96
CA SER A 72 31.78 -0.67 -19.70
C SER A 72 30.92 -1.59 -20.56
N MET A 73 30.88 -1.32 -21.87
CA MET A 73 30.14 -2.08 -22.89
C MET A 73 30.72 -3.50 -23.05
N THR A 74 30.67 -4.32 -22.01
CA THR A 74 30.73 -5.78 -22.14
C THR A 74 29.33 -6.23 -22.47
N PHE A 75 29.12 -6.80 -23.67
CA PHE A 75 27.86 -7.39 -24.13
C PHE A 75 27.52 -8.69 -23.37
N GLU A 76 27.63 -8.66 -22.04
CA GLU A 76 27.15 -9.73 -21.17
C GLU A 76 25.62 -9.66 -21.18
N GLN A 77 24.99 -10.74 -21.65
CA GLN A 77 23.53 -10.85 -21.65
C GLN A 77 23.03 -10.71 -20.20
N PRO A 78 22.03 -9.84 -19.91
CA PRO A 78 21.50 -9.72 -18.57
C PRO A 78 20.99 -11.09 -18.11
N SER A 79 21.38 -11.48 -16.90
CA SER A 79 20.91 -12.75 -16.33
C SER A 79 19.37 -12.77 -16.32
N PHE A 80 18.79 -13.96 -16.52
CA PHE A 80 17.34 -14.16 -16.48
C PHE A 80 16.69 -13.51 -15.25
N TRP A 81 17.36 -13.59 -14.08
CA TRP A 81 16.89 -13.00 -12.82
C TRP A 81 16.90 -11.47 -12.81
N MET A 82 17.89 -10.81 -13.42
CA MET A 82 17.89 -9.35 -13.54
C MET A 82 16.77 -8.85 -14.46
N ALA A 83 16.49 -9.57 -15.55
CA ALA A 83 15.45 -9.18 -16.51
C ALA A 83 14.03 -9.48 -16.01
N SER A 84 13.80 -10.67 -15.44
CA SER A 84 12.45 -11.15 -15.11
C SER A 84 12.06 -11.01 -13.64
N GLY A 85 13.05 -10.97 -12.73
CA GLY A 85 12.80 -10.88 -11.29
C GLY A 85 11.92 -9.70 -10.89
N PRO A 86 12.24 -8.46 -11.32
CA PRO A 86 11.41 -7.29 -11.01
C PRO A 86 9.95 -7.43 -11.44
N LEU A 87 9.68 -8.03 -12.60
CA LEU A 87 8.31 -8.23 -13.11
C LEU A 87 7.49 -9.14 -12.21
N ILE A 88 8.09 -10.22 -11.70
CA ILE A 88 7.44 -11.16 -10.79
C ILE A 88 7.08 -10.46 -9.47
N PHE A 89 7.99 -9.67 -8.91
CA PHE A 89 7.74 -8.94 -7.68
C PHE A 89 6.70 -7.83 -7.85
N ILE A 90 6.67 -7.14 -9.00
CA ILE A 90 5.61 -6.17 -9.35
C ILE A 90 4.25 -6.86 -9.42
N LEU A 91 4.17 -8.04 -10.05
CA LEU A 91 2.93 -8.81 -10.14
C LEU A 91 2.44 -9.24 -8.76
N LEU A 92 3.34 -9.75 -7.92
CA LEU A 92 3.03 -10.11 -6.53
C LEU A 92 2.52 -8.90 -5.73
N TYR A 93 3.19 -7.76 -5.86
CA TYR A 93 2.78 -6.51 -5.23
C TYR A 93 1.36 -6.10 -5.68
N ALA A 94 1.08 -6.15 -6.99
CA ALA A 94 -0.24 -5.80 -7.52
C ALA A 94 -1.34 -6.69 -6.94
N ILE A 95 -1.11 -8.00 -6.81
CA ILE A 95 -2.06 -8.94 -6.19
C ILE A 95 -2.32 -8.55 -4.73
N VAL A 96 -1.26 -8.31 -3.94
CA VAL A 96 -1.43 -7.93 -2.52
C VAL A 96 -2.14 -6.59 -2.39
N TYR A 97 -1.80 -5.61 -3.23
CA TYR A 97 -2.46 -4.30 -3.24
C TYR A 97 -3.96 -4.44 -3.53
N ILE A 98 -4.34 -5.26 -4.52
CA ILE A 98 -5.76 -5.52 -4.84
C ILE A 98 -6.48 -6.19 -3.66
N ILE A 99 -5.86 -7.17 -3.01
CA ILE A 99 -6.45 -7.83 -1.83
C ILE A 99 -6.71 -6.82 -0.71
N VAL A 100 -5.72 -5.97 -0.40
CA VAL A 100 -5.85 -4.92 0.62
C VAL A 100 -6.91 -3.90 0.23
N LEU A 101 -6.95 -3.49 -1.04
CA LEU A 101 -7.94 -2.56 -1.56
C LEU A 101 -9.35 -3.10 -1.39
N VAL A 102 -9.60 -4.34 -1.85
CA VAL A 102 -10.91 -5.01 -1.72
C VAL A 102 -11.30 -5.17 -0.25
N TRP A 103 -10.36 -5.58 0.60
CA TRP A 103 -10.63 -5.71 2.04
C TRP A 103 -11.05 -4.37 2.66
N ASN A 104 -10.35 -3.27 2.35
CA ASN A 104 -10.71 -1.95 2.85
C ASN A 104 -12.10 -1.51 2.34
N ILE A 105 -12.41 -1.72 1.06
CA ILE A 105 -13.75 -1.41 0.53
C ILE A 105 -14.83 -2.20 1.27
N ILE A 106 -14.64 -3.50 1.47
CA ILE A 106 -15.60 -4.36 2.19
C ILE A 106 -15.80 -3.86 3.62
N GLN A 107 -14.71 -3.51 4.33
CA GLN A 107 -14.82 -2.99 5.71
C GLN A 107 -15.52 -1.63 5.73
N GLY A 108 -15.22 -0.73 4.80
CA GLY A 108 -15.89 0.56 4.68
C GLY A 108 -17.40 0.40 4.51
N ILE A 109 -17.84 -0.49 3.62
CA ILE A 109 -19.27 -0.78 3.42
C ILE A 109 -19.89 -1.42 4.68
N ARG A 110 -19.20 -2.36 5.33
CA ARG A 110 -19.69 -3.02 6.55
C ARG A 110 -19.93 -2.04 7.69
N VAL A 111 -19.09 -1.02 7.83
CA VAL A 111 -19.21 -0.01 8.90
C VAL A 111 -20.34 0.99 8.62
N LEU A 112 -20.69 1.21 7.35
CA LEU A 112 -21.84 2.05 6.98
C LEU A 112 -23.19 1.39 7.21
N ARG A 113 -23.23 0.05 7.18
CA ARG A 113 -24.43 -0.72 7.45
C ARG A 113 -24.84 -0.62 8.92
#